data_AF-A7EVP1-F1
#
_entry.id   AF-A7EVP1-F1
#
_cell.length_a   1.000
_cell.length_b   1.000
_cell.length_c   1.000
_cell.angle_alpha   90.00
_cell.angle_beta   90.00
_cell.angle_gamma   90.00
#
_symmetry.space_group_name_H-M   'P 1'
#
loop_
_entity.id
_entity.type
_entity.pdbx_description
1 polymer ?
#
loop_
_entity_poly.entity_id
_entity_poly.type
_entity_poly.pdbx_seq_one_letter_code
_entity_poly.pdbx_strand_id
1 'polypeptide(L)'
;MRAKYGIQDCNFYNFDETGFIIGIIVACMVVINIERNSRSKAIQSGNREWATAIICGNEEGETIPPFLIVQGQVYLSNWYTETDLPADWAIKPISNE
;
A
#
# COMPACT_ATOMS: atom_id res chain seq x y z
N MET A 1 18.85 -19.43 -20.81
CA MET A 1 17.64 -19.52 -19.96
C MET A 1 16.48 -18.79 -20.61
N ARG A 2 16.56 -17.46 -20.82
CA ARG A 2 15.51 -16.66 -21.50
C ARG A 2 15.06 -17.21 -22.85
N ALA A 3 15.98 -17.34 -23.81
CA ALA A 3 15.67 -17.84 -25.16
C ALA A 3 15.19 -19.30 -25.23
N LYS A 4 15.51 -20.14 -24.24
CA LYS A 4 15.09 -21.55 -24.21
C LYS A 4 13.61 -21.70 -23.84
N TYR A 5 13.08 -20.76 -23.06
CA TYR A 5 11.73 -20.80 -22.48
C TYR A 5 10.85 -19.63 -22.95
N GLY A 6 11.34 -18.79 -23.87
CA GLY A 6 10.61 -17.62 -24.35
C GLY A 6 10.36 -16.56 -23.28
N ILE A 7 11.17 -16.51 -22.21
CA ILE A 7 11.00 -15.56 -21.10
C ILE A 7 11.44 -14.17 -21.58
N GLN A 8 10.51 -13.22 -21.56
CA GLN A 8 10.71 -11.83 -21.92
C GLN A 8 10.97 -10.98 -20.68
N ASP A 9 11.42 -9.74 -20.87
CA ASP A 9 11.74 -8.83 -19.76
C ASP A 9 10.50 -8.50 -18.91
N CYS A 10 9.30 -8.42 -19.53
CA CYS A 10 8.02 -8.30 -18.85
C CYS A 10 7.67 -9.46 -17.90
N ASN A 11 8.34 -10.62 -18.03
CA ASN A 11 8.09 -11.77 -17.19
C ASN A 11 8.96 -11.79 -15.92
N PHE A 12 9.92 -10.86 -15.79
CA PHE A 12 10.73 -10.72 -14.59
C PHE A 12 10.11 -9.70 -13.65
N TYR A 13 9.59 -10.21 -12.54
CA TYR A 13 9.05 -9.42 -11.46
C TYR A 13 10.03 -9.42 -10.29
N ASN A 14 10.34 -8.24 -9.76
CA ASN A 14 11.01 -8.09 -8.49
C ASN A 14 9.98 -7.72 -7.42
N PHE A 15 10.21 -8.16 -6.18
CA PHE A 15 9.39 -7.78 -5.04
C PHE A 15 10.27 -7.20 -3.93
N ASP A 16 9.72 -6.27 -3.16
CA ASP A 16 10.37 -5.73 -1.97
C ASP A 16 9.34 -5.31 -0.91
N GLU A 17 9.81 -5.16 0.32
CA GLU A 17 9.01 -4.74 1.46
C GLU A 17 9.27 -3.26 1.79
N THR A 18 8.20 -2.49 1.99
CA THR A 18 8.30 -1.13 2.50
C THR A 18 7.37 -0.90 3.68
N GLY A 19 7.93 -0.45 4.80
CA GLY A 19 7.18 -0.01 5.96
C GLY A 19 6.80 1.47 5.85
N PHE A 20 5.54 1.80 6.11
CA PHE A 20 5.05 3.17 6.16
C PHE A 20 4.16 3.39 7.37
N ILE A 21 4.02 4.66 7.77
CA ILE A 21 3.18 5.03 8.92
C ILE A 21 1.91 5.69 8.39
N ILE A 22 0.77 5.05 8.66
CA ILE A 22 -0.56 5.61 8.40
C ILE A 22 -0.80 6.78 9.36
N GLY A 23 -1.35 7.87 8.85
CA GLY A 23 -1.67 9.06 9.64
C GLY A 23 -0.49 10.05 9.83
N ILE A 24 0.64 9.84 9.15
CA ILE A 24 1.69 10.86 9.06
C ILE A 24 1.41 11.81 7.90
N ILE A 25 1.20 13.08 8.23
CA ILE A 25 1.20 14.17 7.27
C ILE A 25 2.65 14.57 7.04
N VAL A 26 3.16 14.32 5.84
CA VAL A 26 4.46 14.85 5.40
C VAL A 26 4.22 16.16 4.67
N ALA A 27 5.08 17.15 4.89
CA ALA A 27 5.03 18.40 4.15
C ALA A 27 5.41 18.13 2.69
N CYS A 28 4.46 18.34 1.77
CA CYS A 28 4.69 18.21 0.33
C CYS A 28 4.62 19.61 -0.32
N MET A 29 5.54 19.92 -1.23
CA MET A 29 5.44 21.13 -2.04
C MET A 29 4.44 20.90 -3.17
N VAL A 30 3.34 21.65 -3.18
CA VAL A 30 2.33 21.61 -4.25
C VAL A 30 2.38 22.95 -4.98
N VAL A 31 2.56 22.93 -6.31
CA VAL A 31 2.46 24.13 -7.13
C VAL A 31 0.98 24.42 -7.36
N ILE A 32 0.47 25.49 -6.75
CA ILE A 32 -0.91 25.97 -6.89
C ILE A 32 -0.95 27.36 -7.54
N ASN A 33 -2.08 27.71 -8.15
CA ASN A 33 -2.31 29.06 -8.67
C ASN A 33 -2.22 30.10 -7.52
N ILE A 34 -1.63 31.25 -7.79
CA ILE A 34 -1.22 32.30 -6.85
C ILE A 34 -2.37 32.84 -5.98
N GLU A 35 -3.62 32.66 -6.39
CA GLU A 35 -4.81 33.13 -5.69
C GLU A 35 -5.12 32.34 -4.40
N ARG A 36 -4.56 31.13 -4.21
CA ARG A 36 -4.74 30.34 -2.98
C ARG A 36 -3.59 30.56 -2.00
N ASN A 37 -3.55 31.75 -1.40
CA ASN A 37 -2.57 32.09 -0.36
C ASN A 37 -3.02 31.63 1.05
N SER A 38 -3.36 30.34 1.19
CA SER A 38 -3.73 29.75 2.48
C SER A 38 -2.62 28.80 2.95
N ARG A 39 -1.95 29.14 4.05
CA ARG A 39 -1.09 28.18 4.77
C ARG A 39 -1.96 27.02 5.24
N SER A 40 -1.73 25.82 4.74
CA SER A 40 -2.37 24.62 5.25
C SER A 40 -1.96 24.42 6.72
N LYS A 41 -2.93 24.33 7.62
CA LYS A 41 -2.66 23.89 8.99
C LYS A 41 -2.53 22.37 8.96
N ALA A 42 -1.30 21.88 9.04
CA ALA A 42 -1.05 20.46 9.28
C ALA A 42 -1.16 20.19 10.79
N ILE A 43 -2.37 19.92 11.29
CA ILE A 43 -2.53 19.31 12.61
C ILE A 43 -2.40 17.81 12.40
N GLN A 44 -1.28 17.25 12.84
CA GLN A 44 -1.08 15.81 12.77
C GLN A 44 -1.90 15.12 13.86
N SER A 45 -2.75 14.18 13.46
CA SER A 45 -3.44 13.26 14.37
C SER A 45 -2.43 12.51 15.24
N GLY A 46 -2.77 12.31 16.52
CA GLY A 46 -1.93 11.56 17.46
C GLY A 46 -1.93 10.04 17.23
N ASN A 47 -2.92 9.50 16.50
CA ASN A 47 -3.00 8.08 16.22
C ASN A 47 -2.22 7.76 14.94
N ARG A 48 -1.18 6.92 15.07
CA ARG A 48 -0.27 6.52 13.99
C ARG A 48 -0.09 5.02 14.03
N GLU A 49 -0.32 4.37 12.90
CA GLU A 49 -0.26 2.92 12.79
C GLU A 49 0.82 2.56 11.77
N TRP A 50 1.69 1.61 12.12
CA TRP A 50 2.65 1.05 11.18
C TRP A 50 1.94 0.04 10.30
N ALA A 51 2.18 0.16 9.00
CA ALA A 51 1.76 -0.81 8.00
C ALA A 51 2.95 -1.15 7.10
N THR A 52 2.95 -2.38 6.60
CA THR A 52 3.95 -2.86 5.67
C THR A 52 3.26 -3.15 4.35
N ALA A 53 3.83 -2.67 3.24
CA ALA A 53 3.43 -3.07 1.90
C ALA A 53 4.50 -3.97 1.29
N ILE A 54 4.07 -5.11 0.75
CA ILE A 54 4.88 -5.89 -0.18
C ILE A 54 4.47 -5.44 -1.58
N ILE A 55 5.42 -4.90 -2.32
CA ILE A 55 5.20 -4.33 -3.67
C ILE A 55 5.96 -5.18 -4.67
N CYS A 56 5.35 -5.40 -5.83
CA CYS A 56 5.95 -6.20 -6.89
C CYS A 56 5.72 -5.56 -8.26
N GLY A 57 6.77 -5.48 -9.07
CA GLY A 57 6.71 -4.89 -10.41
C GLY A 57 7.80 -5.40 -11.35
N ASN A 58 7.58 -5.19 -12.64
CA ASN A 58 8.50 -5.57 -13.71
C ASN A 58 9.15 -4.35 -14.38
N GLU A 59 10.05 -4.62 -15.34
CA GLU A 59 10.79 -3.58 -16.06
C GLU A 59 9.91 -2.77 -17.03
N GLU A 60 8.70 -3.25 -17.36
CA GLU A 60 7.73 -2.53 -18.20
C GLU A 60 6.80 -1.60 -17.40
N GLY A 61 6.95 -1.56 -16.07
CA GLY A 61 6.13 -0.74 -15.19
C GLY A 61 4.79 -1.36 -14.82
N GLU A 62 4.56 -2.63 -15.15
CA GLU A 62 3.43 -3.38 -14.62
C GLU A 62 3.66 -3.68 -13.13
N THR A 63 2.62 -3.55 -12.33
CA THR A 63 2.66 -3.81 -10.89
C THR A 63 1.57 -4.78 -10.49
N ILE A 64 1.91 -5.73 -9.62
CA ILE A 64 0.91 -6.57 -8.95
C ILE A 64 0.28 -5.73 -7.82
N PRO A 65 -1.04 -5.84 -7.56
CA PRO A 65 -1.66 -5.20 -6.41
C PRO A 65 -0.85 -5.45 -5.12
N PRO A 66 -0.53 -4.41 -4.34
CA PRO A 66 0.33 -4.54 -3.17
C PRO A 66 -0.35 -5.38 -2.09
N PHE A 67 0.45 -6.17 -1.37
CA PHE A 67 -0.04 -6.90 -0.20
C PHE A 67 0.22 -6.08 1.06
N LEU A 68 -0.84 -5.70 1.76
CA LEU A 68 -0.75 -4.86 2.96
C LEU A 68 -0.81 -5.73 4.22
N ILE A 69 0.16 -5.52 5.12
CA ILE A 69 0.23 -6.11 6.44
C ILE A 69 0.02 -5.00 7.45
N VAL A 70 -1.02 -5.15 8.27
CA VAL A 70 -1.35 -4.21 9.34
C VAL A 70 -1.38 -4.94 10.68
N GLN A 71 -0.93 -4.27 11.74
CA GLN A 71 -1.00 -4.83 13.08
C GLN A 71 -2.44 -4.68 13.62
N GLY A 72 -3.16 -5.80 13.71
CA GLY A 72 -4.46 -5.84 14.37
C GLY A 72 -4.32 -6.10 15.87
N GLN A 73 -5.01 -5.32 16.72
CA GLN A 73 -5.19 -5.66 18.14
C GLN A 73 -6.39 -6.57 18.36
N VAL A 74 -7.47 -6.31 17.65
CA VAL A 74 -8.70 -7.09 17.68
C VAL A 74 -9.05 -7.43 16.24
N TYR A 75 -9.22 -8.71 15.96
CA TYR A 75 -9.68 -9.18 14.68
C TYR A 75 -11.20 -9.31 14.70
N LEU A 76 -11.86 -8.53 13.83
CA LEU A 76 -13.31 -8.48 13.69
C LEU A 76 -13.67 -8.89 12.26
N SER A 77 -14.07 -10.16 12.07
CA SER A 77 -14.30 -10.70 10.72
C SER A 77 -15.43 -10.00 9.96
N ASN A 78 -16.42 -9.47 10.67
CA ASN A 78 -17.52 -8.70 10.09
C ASN A 78 -17.04 -7.45 9.32
N TRP A 79 -15.87 -6.91 9.64
CA TRP A 79 -15.29 -5.76 8.93
C TRP A 79 -14.90 -6.04 7.48
N TYR A 80 -14.91 -7.30 7.05
CA TYR A 80 -14.69 -7.62 5.65
C TYR A 80 -15.63 -8.71 5.12
N THR A 81 -16.35 -9.45 5.98
CA THR A 81 -17.41 -10.37 5.52
C THR A 81 -18.76 -9.68 5.29
N GLU A 82 -19.00 -8.52 5.90
CA GLU A 82 -20.26 -7.77 5.82
C GLU A 82 -20.02 -6.32 5.35
N THR A 83 -19.20 -6.15 4.31
CA THR A 83 -18.82 -4.83 3.77
C THR A 83 -18.82 -4.81 2.25
N ASP A 84 -18.78 -3.61 1.67
CA ASP A 84 -18.67 -3.38 0.23
C ASP A 84 -17.22 -3.44 -0.28
N LEU A 85 -16.34 -4.21 0.38
CA LEU A 85 -14.97 -4.39 -0.10
C LEU A 85 -14.98 -5.12 -1.46
N PRO A 86 -14.03 -4.81 -2.36
CA PRO A 86 -13.94 -5.49 -3.63
C PRO A 86 -13.76 -7.00 -3.45
N ALA A 87 -14.53 -7.79 -4.19
CA ALA A 87 -14.55 -9.25 -4.04
C ALA A 87 -13.22 -9.92 -4.44
N ASP A 88 -12.36 -9.20 -5.16
CA ASP A 88 -11.03 -9.62 -5.58
C ASP A 88 -9.95 -9.38 -4.50
N TRP A 89 -10.28 -8.73 -3.38
CA TRP A 89 -9.34 -8.53 -2.29
C TRP A 89 -9.16 -9.80 -1.46
N ALA A 90 -7.92 -10.29 -1.40
CA ALA A 90 -7.57 -11.41 -0.53
C ALA A 90 -7.29 -10.91 0.90
N ILE A 91 -8.08 -11.38 1.86
CA ILE A 91 -7.90 -11.05 3.29
C ILE A 91 -7.57 -12.33 4.04
N LYS A 92 -6.47 -12.31 4.78
CA LYS A 92 -5.99 -13.46 5.54
C LYS A 92 -5.56 -13.06 6.95
N PRO A 93 -6.34 -13.40 7.99
CA PRO A 93 -5.85 -13.28 9.37
C PRO A 93 -4.75 -14.30 9.65
N ILE A 94 -3.88 -13.96 10.58
CA ILE A 94 -2.82 -14.84 11.09
C ILE A 94 -3.02 -14.92 12.62
N SER A 95 -2.93 -16.11 13.20
CA SER A 95 -2.96 -16.27 14.66
C SER A 95 -1.66 -15.77 15.29
N ASN A 96 -1.77 -15.09 16.42
CA ASN A 96 -0.61 -14.80 17.28
C ASN A 96 -0.29 -16.08 18.05
N GLU A 97 0.60 -16.92 17.52
CA GLU A 97 1.21 -18.01 18.32
C GLU A 97 2.23 -17.46 19.32
#